data_AF-A0A8C9GJL6-F1
#
_entry.id   AF-A0A8C9GJL6-F1
#
_cell.length_a   1.000
_cell.length_b   1.000
_cell.length_c   1.000
_cell.angle_alpha   90.00
_cell.angle_beta   90.00
_cell.angle_gamma   90.00
#
_symmetry.space_group_name_H-M   'P 1'
#
loop_
_entity.id
_entity.type
_entity.pdbx_description
1 polymer ?
#
loop_
_entity_poly.entity_id
_entity_poly.type
_entity_poly.pdbx_seq_one_letter_code
_entity_poly.pdbx_strand_id
1 'polypeptide(L)'
;MKIEKYGWSEGLKITGNHHNFYTAISNDVTYKELENLLNSKNIMLIDVTETWGILEYRKIPGSINIPLDEVGEALQMNPGDFKEKYNEVKPSKSDT
;
A
#
# COMPACT_ATOMS: atom_id res chain seq x y z
N MET A 1 35.58 4.90 -11.17
CA MET A 1 34.60 5.78 -10.50
C MET A 1 33.93 6.63 -11.57
N LYS A 2 32.66 6.33 -11.88
CA LYS A 2 31.82 7.17 -12.72
C LYS A 2 30.38 6.95 -12.26
N ILE A 3 29.74 8.02 -11.81
CA ILE A 3 28.38 8.06 -11.27
C ILE A 3 27.52 8.62 -12.39
N GLU A 4 26.57 7.83 -12.90
CA GLU A 4 25.49 8.28 -13.81
C GLU A 4 24.18 7.84 -13.13
N LYS A 5 23.74 8.57 -12.10
CA LYS A 5 22.77 9.68 -12.13
C LYS A 5 21.43 9.26 -12.77
N TYR A 6 20.53 8.84 -11.89
CA TYR A 6 19.10 8.61 -12.07
C TYR A 6 18.48 9.40 -13.24
N GLY A 7 18.15 8.69 -14.32
CA GLY A 7 17.35 9.21 -15.42
C GLY A 7 15.87 9.03 -15.12
N TRP A 8 15.27 9.98 -14.39
CA TRP A 8 13.83 10.19 -14.47
C TRP A 8 13.56 11.01 -15.72
N SER A 9 13.28 10.32 -16.84
CA SER A 9 12.72 10.97 -18.03
C SER A 9 11.27 11.35 -17.73
N GLU A 10 10.98 12.63 -17.84
CA GLU A 10 9.62 13.18 -17.82
C GLU A 10 8.72 12.43 -18.81
N GLY A 11 7.51 12.10 -18.37
CA GLY A 11 6.38 11.76 -19.24
C GLY A 11 6.38 10.35 -19.83
N LEU A 12 6.17 9.33 -19.00
CA LEU A 12 5.65 8.05 -19.50
C LEU A 12 4.17 8.23 -19.88
N LYS A 13 3.89 8.53 -21.16
CA LYS A 13 2.53 8.45 -21.71
C LYS A 13 2.14 6.97 -21.84
N ILE A 14 1.36 6.49 -20.89
CA ILE A 14 0.81 5.14 -20.92
C ILE A 14 -0.43 5.16 -21.81
N THR A 15 -0.27 4.88 -23.11
CA THR A 15 -1.38 4.57 -24.01
C THR A 15 -1.53 3.05 -24.07
N GLY A 16 -2.15 2.48 -23.04
CA GLY A 16 -2.49 1.07 -22.96
C GLY A 16 -3.92 0.94 -22.47
N ASN A 17 -4.70 0.07 -23.12
CA ASN A 17 -6.09 -0.20 -22.77
C ASN A 17 -6.28 -0.35 -21.25
N HIS A 18 -7.05 0.57 -20.66
CA HIS A 18 -7.56 0.48 -19.30
C HIS A 18 -8.62 -0.63 -19.23
N HIS A 19 -8.20 -1.89 -19.34
CA HIS A 19 -9.07 -3.02 -19.03
C HIS A 19 -9.17 -3.13 -17.50
N ASN A 20 -10.11 -2.39 -16.93
CA ASN A 20 -10.87 -2.71 -15.71
C ASN A 20 -10.10 -3.31 -14.49
N PHE A 21 -9.19 -2.55 -13.86
CA PHE A 21 -8.67 -2.91 -12.52
C PHE A 21 -9.18 -2.03 -11.38
N TYR A 22 -9.93 -0.96 -11.66
CA TYR A 22 -10.55 -0.12 -10.63
C TYR A 22 -11.97 0.27 -11.06
N THR A 23 -12.94 -0.55 -10.67
CA THR A 23 -14.38 -0.27 -10.86
C THR A 23 -15.06 0.18 -9.57
N ALA A 24 -14.32 0.30 -8.47
CA ALA A 24 -14.83 0.82 -7.21
C ALA A 24 -14.68 2.35 -7.19
N ILE A 25 -15.70 3.04 -6.67
CA ILE A 25 -15.60 4.46 -6.33
C ILE A 25 -14.47 4.57 -5.29
N SER A 26 -13.34 5.15 -5.70
CA SER A 26 -12.26 5.49 -4.79
C SER A 26 -12.69 6.71 -3.98
N ASN A 27 -12.78 6.57 -2.66
CA ASN A 27 -12.80 7.73 -1.77
C ASN A 27 -11.34 8.09 -1.51
N ASP A 28 -10.80 8.98 -2.33
CA ASP A 28 -9.44 9.47 -2.15
C ASP A 28 -9.32 10.17 -0.78
N VAL A 29 -8.22 9.89 -0.08
CA VAL A 29 -7.90 10.48 1.22
C VAL A 29 -6.78 11.50 1.03
N THR A 30 -6.98 12.74 1.48
CA THR A 30 -5.94 13.76 1.44
C THR A 30 -4.86 13.49 2.50
N TYR A 31 -3.66 14.06 2.31
CA TYR A 31 -2.58 13.95 3.30
C TYR A 31 -3.02 14.34 4.72
N LYS A 32 -3.79 15.42 4.87
CA LYS A 32 -4.23 15.93 6.17
C LYS A 32 -5.26 15.00 6.82
N GLU A 33 -6.14 14.39 6.03
CA GLU A 33 -7.07 13.38 6.54
C GLU A 33 -6.31 12.13 6.96
N LEU A 34 -5.35 11.67 6.16
CA LEU A 34 -4.50 10.52 6.51
C LEU A 34 -3.73 10.77 7.82
N GLU A 35 -3.16 11.96 7.99
CA GLU A 35 -2.47 12.35 9.24
C GLU A 35 -3.42 12.28 10.45
N ASN A 36 -4.64 12.82 10.31
CA ASN A 36 -5.66 12.75 11.36
C ASN A 36 -6.06 11.30 11.67
N LEU A 37 -6.24 10.47 10.64
CA LEU A 37 -6.61 9.06 10.79
C LEU A 37 -5.51 8.26 11.49
N LEU A 38 -4.25 8.46 11.11
CA LEU A 38 -3.09 7.84 11.76
C LEU A 38 -2.97 8.25 13.24
N ASN A 39 -3.21 9.52 13.56
CA ASN A 39 -3.22 10.01 14.93
C ASN A 39 -4.40 9.44 15.75
N SER A 40 -5.55 9.21 15.11
CA SER A 40 -6.74 8.63 15.75
C SER A 40 -6.60 7.12 16.04
N LYS A 41 -5.69 6.43 15.32
CA LYS A 41 -5.53 4.97 15.34
C LYS A 41 -6.81 4.18 15.00
N ASN A 42 -7.75 4.81 14.29
CA ASN A 42 -9.02 4.19 13.87
C ASN A 42 -8.96 3.56 12.47
N ILE A 43 -7.77 3.45 11.88
CA ILE A 43 -7.59 2.88 10.55
C ILE A 43 -6.54 1.78 10.55
N MET A 44 -6.66 0.88 9.58
CA MET A 44 -5.56 0.05 9.12
C MET A 44 -5.00 0.65 7.83
N LEU A 45 -3.79 1.20 7.90
CA LEU A 45 -3.09 1.68 6.70
C LEU A 45 -2.27 0.54 6.10
N ILE A 46 -2.62 0.10 4.88
CA ILE A 46 -1.86 -0.92 4.14
C ILE A 46 -0.89 -0.22 3.17
N ASP A 47 0.40 -0.33 3.48
CA ASP A 47 1.49 0.16 2.63
C ASP A 47 1.89 -0.95 1.64
N VAL A 48 1.55 -0.74 0.37
CA VAL A 48 1.77 -1.72 -0.72
C VAL A 48 3.14 -1.62 -1.39
N THR A 49 4.06 -0.86 -0.79
CA THR A 49 5.42 -0.71 -1.31
C THR A 49 6.18 -2.03 -1.22
N GLU A 50 7.01 -2.32 -2.22
CA GLU A 50 7.97 -3.43 -2.18
C GLU A 50 8.84 -3.38 -0.92
N THR A 51 9.17 -4.53 -0.33
CA THR A 51 9.92 -4.59 0.92
C THR A 51 11.29 -3.90 0.85
N TRP A 52 11.95 -3.93 -0.31
CA TRP A 52 13.22 -3.21 -0.51
C TRP A 52 13.04 -1.69 -0.42
N GLY A 53 11.90 -1.16 -0.91
CA GLY A 53 11.56 0.25 -0.81
C GLY A 53 11.36 0.72 0.62
N ILE A 54 10.84 -0.15 1.50
CA ILE A 54 10.70 0.14 2.94
C ILE A 54 12.06 0.29 3.62
N LEU A 55 13.06 -0.50 3.21
CA LEU A 55 14.43 -0.41 3.77
C LEU A 55 15.12 0.89 3.36
N GLU A 56 14.85 1.38 2.16
CA GLU A 56 15.48 2.59 1.60
C GLU A 56 14.74 3.89 2.00
N TYR A 57 13.41 3.92 1.82
CA TYR A 57 12.58 5.12 1.99
C TYR A 57 11.84 5.18 3.32
N ARG A 58 11.98 4.13 4.15
CA ARG A 58 11.35 3.96 5.46
C ARG A 58 9.84 3.69 5.36
N LYS A 59 9.37 2.88 6.29
CA LYS A 59 7.96 2.54 6.49
C LYS A 59 7.16 3.76 6.97
N ILE A 60 5.93 3.93 6.47
CA ILE A 60 4.98 4.89 7.07
C ILE A 60 4.69 4.46 8.52
N PRO A 61 4.87 5.31 9.53
CA PRO A 61 4.56 4.96 10.91
C PRO A 61 3.09 4.57 11.08
N GLY A 62 2.83 3.45 11.76
CA GLY A 62 1.48 2.94 11.97
C GLY A 62 0.88 2.17 10.79
N SER A 63 1.59 2.02 9.66
CA SER A 63 1.15 1.16 8.57
C SER A 63 1.50 -0.31 8.79
N ILE A 64 0.89 -1.18 7.98
CA ILE A 64 1.27 -2.58 7.79
C ILE A 64 1.80 -2.70 6.36
N ASN A 65 2.91 -3.41 6.13
CA ASN A 65 3.42 -3.59 4.77
C ASN A 65 2.89 -4.89 4.20
N ILE A 66 2.14 -4.80 3.10
CA ILE A 66 1.70 -5.94 2.29
C ILE A 66 2.06 -5.59 0.86
N PRO A 67 3.22 -6.06 0.35
CA PRO A 67 3.67 -5.77 -1.01
C PRO A 67 2.58 -6.01 -2.04
N LEU A 68 2.55 -5.18 -3.09
CA LEU A 68 1.45 -5.14 -4.07
C LEU A 68 1.15 -6.51 -4.70
N ASP A 69 2.18 -7.32 -4.95
CA ASP A 69 2.09 -8.68 -5.47
C ASP A 69 1.44 -9.68 -4.49
N GLU A 70 1.53 -9.42 -3.18
CA GLU A 70 0.93 -10.25 -2.14
C GLU A 70 -0.50 -9.85 -1.76
N VAL A 71 -0.95 -8.62 -2.05
CA VAL A 71 -2.22 -8.06 -1.54
C VAL A 71 -3.41 -8.97 -1.84
N GLY A 72 -3.47 -9.52 -3.06
CA GLY A 72 -4.57 -10.39 -3.49
C GLY A 72 -4.70 -11.65 -2.63
N GLU A 73 -3.60 -12.32 -2.34
CA GLU A 73 -3.55 -13.52 -1.52
C GLU A 73 -3.72 -13.19 -0.03
N ALA A 74 -3.05 -12.13 0.45
CA ALA A 74 -3.11 -11.68 1.83
C ALA A 74 -4.55 -11.43 2.28
N LEU A 75 -5.35 -10.70 1.48
CA LEU A 75 -6.74 -10.40 1.83
C LEU A 75 -7.67 -11.62 1.72
N GLN A 76 -7.21 -12.74 1.16
CA GLN A 76 -7.93 -14.01 1.10
C GLN A 76 -7.51 -15.02 2.17
N MET A 77 -6.34 -14.85 2.81
CA MET A 77 -5.85 -15.70 3.90
C MET A 77 -6.88 -15.88 5.01
N ASN A 78 -6.85 -17.01 5.71
CA ASN A 78 -7.62 -17.11 6.93
C ASN A 78 -7.05 -16.14 7.99
N PRO A 79 -7.85 -15.70 8.98
CA PRO A 79 -7.39 -14.69 9.95
C PRO A 79 -6.17 -15.10 10.78
N GLY A 80 -5.94 -16.40 11.00
CA GLY A 80 -4.79 -16.92 11.73
C GLY A 80 -3.50 -16.74 10.94
N ASP A 81 -3.47 -17.23 9.70
CA ASP A 81 -2.32 -17.12 8.81
C ASP A 81 -1.95 -15.66 8.53
N PHE A 82 -2.97 -14.80 8.34
CA PHE A 82 -2.74 -13.36 8.14
C PHE A 82 -2.04 -12.75 9.36
N LYS A 83 -2.50 -13.09 10.57
CA LYS A 83 -1.91 -12.59 11.81
C LYS A 83 -0.51 -13.12 12.04
N GLU A 84 -0.23 -14.36 11.67
CA GLU A 84 1.11 -14.92 11.74
C GLU A 84 2.07 -14.23 10.76
N LYS A 85 1.65 -14.01 9.51
CA LYS A 85 2.50 -13.43 8.46
C LYS A 85 2.73 -11.92 8.65
N TYR A 86 1.67 -11.16 8.93
CA TYR A 86 1.72 -9.70 8.96
C TYR A 86 1.73 -9.11 10.39
N ASN A 87 1.66 -9.98 11.41
CA ASN A 87 1.62 -9.60 12.82
C ASN A 87 0.45 -8.65 13.17
N GLU A 88 -0.65 -8.73 12.43
CA GLU A 88 -1.80 -7.83 12.53
C GLU A 88 -3.12 -8.57 12.36
N VAL A 89 -4.21 -8.01 12.86
CA VAL A 89 -5.54 -8.62 12.67
C VAL A 89 -5.98 -8.44 11.23
N LYS A 90 -6.48 -9.49 10.58
CA LYS A 90 -7.01 -9.39 9.22
C LYS A 90 -8.19 -8.40 9.16
N PRO A 91 -8.20 -7.42 8.24
CA PRO A 91 -9.31 -6.50 8.09
C PRO A 91 -10.59 -7.20 7.62
N SER A 92 -11.74 -6.73 8.10
CA SER A 92 -13.07 -7.17 7.71
C SER A 92 -13.61 -6.31 6.56
N LYS A 93 -14.51 -6.89 5.76
CA LYS A 93 -15.27 -6.14 4.75
C LYS A 93 -16.25 -5.11 5.34
N SER A 94 -16.52 -5.22 6.64
CA SER A 94 -17.37 -4.30 7.39
C SER A 94 -16.61 -3.17 8.07
N ASP A 95 -15.27 -3.15 7.96
CA ASP A 95 -14.47 -2.06 8.51
C ASP A 95 -14.69 -0.81 7.64
N THR A 96 -15.00 0.32 8.28
CA THR A 96 -15.36 1.60 7.65
C THR A 96 -14.44 2.71 8.11
#